data_AF-A0AAW0I6F4-F1
#
_entry.id   AF-A0AAW0I6F4-F1
#
_cell.length_a   1.000
_cell.length_b   1.000
_cell.length_c   1.000
_cell.angle_alpha   90.00
_cell.angle_beta   90.00
_cell.angle_gamma   90.00
#
_symmetry.space_group_name_H-M   'P 1'
#
loop_
_entity.id
_entity.type
_entity.pdbx_description
1 polymer ?
#
loop_
_entity_poly.entity_id
_entity_poly.type
_entity_poly.pdbx_seq_one_letter_code
_entity_poly.pdbx_strand_id
1 'polypeptide(L)'
;MAFNYNRALQLWAIPLLLVAFFAYLVAHSFLSVFETVLDTLFLCLAVDLETNDGSPEKPYFMHPEFLSFVKRTNNFNNTRSQEHKDALPNEEGTELRPIVR
;
A
#
# COMPACT_ATOMS: atom_id res chain seq x y z
N MET A 1 41.29 -20.12 -29.95
CA MET A 1 40.10 -19.26 -30.14
C MET A 1 39.52 -18.64 -28.85
N ALA A 2 40.01 -18.97 -27.65
CA ALA A 2 39.42 -18.50 -26.39
C ALA A 2 39.60 -16.99 -26.08
N PHE A 3 40.64 -16.35 -26.62
CA PHE A 3 40.94 -14.94 -26.31
C PHE A 3 40.00 -13.94 -27.00
N ASN A 4 39.28 -14.36 -28.06
CA ASN A 4 38.38 -13.48 -28.81
C ASN A 4 37.01 -13.29 -28.11
N TYR A 5 36.64 -14.21 -27.20
CA TYR A 5 35.37 -14.16 -26.47
C TYR A 5 35.30 -12.94 -25.54
N ASN A 6 36.41 -12.61 -24.88
CA ASN A 6 36.49 -11.49 -23.94
C ASN A 6 36.34 -10.13 -24.67
N ARG A 7 36.96 -9.99 -25.85
CA ARG A 7 36.84 -8.80 -26.69
C ARG A 7 35.45 -8.65 -27.31
N ALA A 8 34.85 -9.74 -27.77
CA ALA A 8 33.47 -9.74 -28.26
C ALA A 8 32.49 -9.33 -27.15
N LEU A 9 32.65 -9.89 -25.94
CA LEU A 9 31.79 -9.59 -24.80
C LEU A 9 31.88 -8.12 -24.38
N GLN A 10 33.08 -7.54 -24.34
CA GLN A 10 33.27 -6.11 -24.06
C GLN A 10 32.66 -5.20 -25.13
N LEU A 11 32.80 -5.55 -26.42
CA LEU A 11 32.24 -4.78 -27.53
C LEU A 11 30.71 -4.75 -27.51
N TRP A 12 30.05 -5.83 -27.09
CA TRP A 12 28.58 -5.89 -26.97
C TRP A 12 28.07 -5.39 -25.61
N ALA A 13 28.86 -5.52 -24.55
CA ALA A 13 28.49 -5.04 -23.22
C ALA A 13 28.34 -3.51 -23.17
N ILE A 14 29.17 -2.76 -23.90
CA ILE A 14 29.10 -1.29 -23.91
C ILE A 14 27.75 -0.78 -24.48
N PRO A 15 27.30 -1.19 -25.69
CA PRO A 15 25.97 -0.85 -26.19
C PRO A 15 24.85 -1.35 -25.29
N LEU A 16 24.98 -2.56 -24.72
CA LEU A 16 23.96 -3.14 -23.84
C LEU A 16 23.80 -2.31 -22.56
N LEU A 17 24.90 -1.92 -21.93
CA LEU A 17 24.89 -1.04 -20.75
C LEU A 17 24.36 0.35 -21.08
N LEU A 18 24.68 0.87 -22.26
CA LEU A 18 24.16 2.16 -22.72
C LEU A 18 22.63 2.12 -22.87
N VAL A 19 22.10 1.09 -23.53
CA VAL A 19 20.64 0.90 -23.68
C VAL A 19 19.98 0.69 -22.32
N ALA A 20 20.58 -0.13 -21.45
CA ALA A 20 20.07 -0.36 -20.09
C ALA A 20 20.06 0.93 -19.27
N PHE A 21 21.08 1.77 -19.39
CA PHE A 21 21.16 3.06 -18.72
C PHE A 21 20.05 4.02 -19.20
N PHE A 22 19.86 4.15 -20.52
CA PHE A 22 18.76 4.97 -21.04
C PHE A 22 17.38 4.44 -20.64
N ALA A 23 17.17 3.12 -20.69
CA ALA A 23 15.94 2.50 -20.23
C ALA A 23 15.71 2.76 -18.73
N TYR A 24 16.76 2.67 -17.91
CA TYR A 24 16.70 3.00 -16.49
C TYR A 24 16.30 4.45 -16.25
N LEU A 25 16.91 5.42 -16.94
CA LEU A 25 16.55 6.83 -16.80
C LEU A 25 15.08 7.10 -17.14
N VAL A 26 14.60 6.49 -18.22
CA VAL A 26 13.19 6.62 -18.64
C VAL A 26 12.27 5.99 -17.59
N ALA A 27 12.53 4.74 -17.20
CA ALA A 27 11.73 4.04 -16.20
C ALA A 27 11.72 4.78 -14.85
N HIS A 28 12.88 5.26 -14.39
CA HIS A 28 13.02 6.03 -13.17
C HIS A 28 12.23 7.35 -13.23
N SER A 29 12.27 8.03 -14.37
CA SER A 29 11.50 9.28 -14.55
C SER A 29 9.99 9.02 -14.45
N PHE A 30 9.49 7.95 -15.07
CA PHE A 30 8.08 7.58 -14.93
C PHE A 30 7.73 7.19 -13.49
N LEU A 31 8.52 6.31 -12.87
CA LEU A 31 8.28 5.86 -11.49
C LEU A 31 8.27 7.04 -10.51
N SER A 32 9.19 7.99 -10.65
CA SER A 32 9.23 9.18 -9.79
C SER A 32 7.98 10.06 -9.93
N VAL A 33 7.49 10.26 -11.15
CA VAL A 33 6.23 10.99 -11.37
C VAL A 33 5.05 10.20 -10.81
N PHE A 34 5.01 8.89 -11.00
CA PHE A 34 3.99 8.03 -10.43
C PHE A 34 3.97 8.10 -8.90
N GLU A 35 5.13 8.01 -8.23
CA GLU A 35 5.26 8.14 -6.78
C GLU A 35 4.71 9.48 -6.29
N THR A 36 5.08 10.58 -6.94
CA THR A 36 4.58 11.93 -6.60
C THR A 36 3.05 12.01 -6.73
N VAL A 37 2.49 11.46 -7.80
CA VAL A 37 1.03 11.42 -8.01
C VAL A 37 0.35 10.56 -6.94
N LEU A 38 0.90 9.40 -6.61
CA LEU A 38 0.36 8.54 -5.56
C LEU A 38 0.39 9.23 -4.20
N ASP A 39 1.48 9.90 -3.85
CA ASP A 39 1.60 10.65 -2.58
C ASP A 39 0.53 11.75 -2.50
N THR A 40 0.31 12.51 -3.57
CA THR A 40 -0.74 13.53 -3.60
C THR A 40 -2.15 12.95 -3.53
N LEU A 41 -2.43 11.84 -4.21
CA LEU A 41 -3.71 11.16 -4.12
C LEU A 41 -3.97 10.63 -2.70
N PHE A 42 -2.95 10.05 -2.05
CA PHE A 42 -3.07 9.57 -0.68
C PHE A 42 -3.21 10.69 0.33
N LEU A 43 -2.52 11.83 0.12
CA LEU A 43 -2.72 13.02 0.95
C LEU A 43 -4.15 13.57 0.81
N CYS A 44 -4.64 13.70 -0.42
CA CYS A 44 -6.02 14.10 -0.68
C CYS A 44 -7.01 13.13 -0.04
N LEU A 45 -6.78 11.81 -0.16
CA LEU A 45 -7.57 10.78 0.50
C LEU A 45 -7.59 10.97 2.02
N ALA A 46 -6.42 11.13 2.65
CA ALA A 46 -6.32 11.26 4.09
C ALA A 46 -7.05 12.52 4.60
N VAL A 47 -6.86 13.65 3.93
CA VAL A 47 -7.53 14.91 4.28
C VAL A 47 -9.03 14.83 4.02
N ASP A 48 -9.46 14.21 2.92
CA ASP A 48 -10.87 14.04 2.56
C ASP A 48 -11.60 13.11 3.55
N LEU A 49 -10.95 12.04 4.02
CA LEU A 49 -11.48 11.16 5.07
C LEU A 49 -11.59 11.83 6.44
N GLU A 50 -10.67 12.74 6.77
CA GLU A 50 -10.70 13.48 8.04
C GLU A 50 -11.75 14.60 8.03
N THR A 51 -11.89 15.29 6.89
CA THR A 51 -12.70 16.52 6.80
C THR A 51 -14.16 16.24 6.42
N ASN A 52 -14.39 15.21 5.59
CA ASN A 52 -15.70 14.87 5.06
C ASN A 52 -16.17 13.52 5.64
N ASP A 53 -17.46 13.42 5.96
CA ASP A 53 -18.08 12.23 6.54
C ASP A 53 -18.90 11.42 5.52
N GLY A 54 -19.14 11.99 4.33
CA GLY A 54 -19.97 11.39 3.28
C GLY A 54 -21.45 11.73 3.39
N SER A 55 -21.82 12.67 4.26
CA SER A 55 -23.17 13.23 4.34
C SER A 55 -23.52 14.03 3.07
N PRO A 56 -24.80 14.29 2.77
CA PRO A 56 -25.19 15.14 1.63
C PRO A 56 -24.68 16.58 1.76
N GLU A 57 -24.36 17.03 2.99
CA GLU A 57 -23.79 18.35 3.26
C GLU A 57 -22.26 18.36 3.10
N LYS A 58 -21.58 17.23 3.33
CA LYS A 58 -20.13 17.03 3.20
C LYS A 58 -19.78 15.70 2.52
N PRO A 59 -20.02 15.58 1.20
CA PRO A 59 -19.69 14.36 0.47
C PRO A 59 -18.18 14.18 0.35
N TYR A 60 -17.73 12.93 0.18
CA TYR A 60 -16.33 12.66 -0.18
C TYR A 60 -16.05 13.16 -1.60
N PHE A 61 -14.90 13.82 -1.80
CA PHE A 61 -14.47 14.34 -3.08
C PHE A 61 -13.44 13.44 -3.78
N MET A 62 -12.86 12.48 -3.07
CA MET A 62 -11.97 11.49 -3.67
C MET A 62 -12.69 10.61 -4.72
N HIS A 63 -11.90 9.93 -5.56
CA HIS A 63 -12.44 9.05 -6.57
C HIS A 63 -13.17 7.83 -5.95
N PRO A 64 -14.40 7.50 -6.41
CA PRO A 64 -15.27 6.52 -5.76
C PRO A 64 -14.68 5.10 -5.73
N GLU A 65 -13.91 4.72 -6.76
CA GLU A 65 -13.25 3.41 -6.78
C GLU A 65 -12.21 3.28 -5.66
N PHE A 66 -11.42 4.32 -5.41
CA PHE A 66 -10.42 4.33 -4.34
C PHE A 66 -11.09 4.25 -2.97
N LEU A 67 -12.16 5.03 -2.75
CA LEU A 67 -12.93 4.95 -1.51
C LEU A 67 -13.50 3.54 -1.28
N SER A 68 -14.04 2.92 -2.32
CA SER A 68 -14.61 1.57 -2.23
C SER A 68 -13.55 0.52 -1.88
N PHE A 69 -12.34 0.66 -2.44
CA PHE A 69 -11.21 -0.22 -2.17
C PHE A 69 -10.73 -0.11 -0.72
N VAL A 70 -10.61 1.12 -0.20
CA VAL A 70 -10.22 1.38 1.19
C VAL A 70 -11.26 0.83 2.15
N LYS A 71 -12.56 1.08 1.91
CA LYS A 71 -13.66 0.52 2.71
C LYS A 71 -13.66 -1.00 2.71
N ARG A 72 -13.45 -1.63 1.55
CA ARG A 72 -13.35 -3.09 1.43
C ARG A 72 -12.18 -3.66 2.24
N THR A 73 -11.03 -2.99 2.20
CA THR A 73 -9.83 -3.38 2.95
C THR A 73 -10.04 -3.24 4.47
N ASN A 74 -10.67 -2.15 4.91
CA ASN A 74 -11.00 -1.93 6.32
C ASN A 74 -11.97 -3.01 6.84
N ASN A 75 -13.03 -3.31 6.09
CA ASN A 75 -14.00 -4.35 6.46
C ASN A 75 -13.36 -5.73 6.59
N PHE A 76 -12.43 -6.09 5.69
CA PHE A 76 -11.69 -7.36 5.75
C PHE A 76 -10.75 -7.44 6.97
N ASN A 77 -10.12 -6.32 7.35
CA ASN A 77 -9.28 -6.27 8.54
C ASN A 77 -10.10 -6.38 9.83
N ASN A 78 -11.30 -5.78 9.87
CA ASN A 78 -12.21 -5.88 11.02
C ASN A 78 -12.73 -7.31 11.22
N THR A 79 -13.08 -8.02 10.15
CA THR A 79 -13.52 -9.43 10.26
C THR A 79 -12.41 -10.35 10.78
N ARG A 80 -11.15 -10.19 10.31
CA ARG A 80 -10.02 -10.94 10.88
C ARG A 80 -9.75 -10.59 12.35
N SER A 81 -9.95 -9.33 12.73
CA SER A 81 -9.79 -8.89 14.12
C SER A 81 -10.88 -9.42 15.05
N GLN A 82 -12.11 -9.63 14.54
CA GLN A 82 -13.16 -10.33 15.29
C GLN A 82 -12.86 -11.82 15.43
N GLU A 83 -12.47 -12.51 14.35
CA GLU A 83 -12.13 -13.93 14.40
C GLU A 83 -10.98 -14.23 15.38
N HIS A 84 -9.98 -13.33 15.48
CA HIS A 84 -8.90 -13.46 16.45
C HIS A 84 -9.31 -13.14 17.89
N LYS A 85 -10.26 -12.22 18.10
CA LYS A 85 -10.83 -11.92 19.43
C LYS A 85 -11.76 -13.04 19.93
N ASP A 86 -12.48 -13.69 19.02
CA ASP A 86 -13.37 -14.81 19.33
C ASP A 86 -12.61 -16.14 19.52
N ALA A 87 -11.38 -16.24 18.97
CA ALA A 87 -10.49 -17.40 19.16
C ALA A 87 -9.59 -17.31 20.41
N LEU A 88 -9.48 -16.15 21.06
CA LEU A 88 -8.85 -16.03 22.37
C LEU A 88 -9.93 -16.26 23.44
N PRO A 89 -9.85 -17.31 24.28
CA PRO A 89 -10.84 -17.50 25.33
C PRO A 89 -10.78 -16.27 26.24
N ASN A 90 -11.95 -15.66 26.46
CA ASN A 90 -12.20 -14.73 27.55
C ASN A 90 -11.67 -15.39 28.84
N GLU A 91 -10.48 -14.99 29.32
CA GLU A 91 -10.09 -15.23 30.72
C GLU A 91 -10.98 -14.33 31.56
N GLU A 92 -12.18 -14.86 31.79
CA GLU A 92 -13.25 -14.36 32.61
C GLU A 92 -12.68 -14.13 34.01
N GLY A 93 -12.33 -12.87 34.28
CA GLY A 93 -11.85 -12.39 35.55
C GLY A 93 -12.74 -12.91 36.67
N THR A 94 -12.10 -13.67 37.56
CA THR A 94 -12.57 -14.24 38.80
C THR A 94 -12.95 -13.15 39.80
N GLU A 95 -14.05 -12.44 39.57
CA GLU A 95 -14.64 -11.54 40.56
C GLU A 95 -15.65 -12.33 41.42
N LEU A 96 -15.17 -12.82 42.57
CA LEU A 96 -15.98 -13.44 43.62
C LEU A 96 -16.98 -12.41 44.18
N ARG A 97 -18.28 -12.65 43.97
CA ARG A 97 -19.36 -11.86 44.61
C ARG A 97 -19.37 -12.16 46.12
N PRO A 98 -19.35 -11.16 47.02
CA PRO A 98 -19.52 -11.41 48.44
C PRO A 98 -20.97 -11.80 48.75
N ILE A 99 -21.15 -12.94 49.40
CA ILE A 99 -22.41 -13.35 50.03
C ILE A 99 -22.57 -12.51 51.30
N VAL A 100 -23.58 -11.64 51.33
CA VAL A 100 -24.03 -11.00 52.56
C VAL A 100 -25.29 -11.75 53.02
N ARG A 101 -25.19 -12.29 54.24
CA ARG A 101 -26.26 -12.95 54.99
C ARG A 101 -27.26 -11.95 55.52
#